data_AF-A0A348Q4T5-F1
#
_entry.id   AF-A0A348Q4T5-F1
#
_cell.length_a   1.000
_cell.length_b   1.000
_cell.length_c   1.000
_cell.angle_alpha   90.00
_cell.angle_beta   90.00
_cell.angle_gamma   90.00
#
_symmetry.space_group_name_H-M   'P 1'
#
loop_
_entity.id
_entity.type
_entity.pdbx_description
1 polymer ?
#
loop_
_entity_poly.entity_id
_entity_poly.type
_entity_poly.pdbx_seq_one_letter_code
_entity_poly.pdbx_strand_id
1 'polypeptide(L)'
;MRVLKIILIAATVLVLAVIGARTLFGVQIGEFAFKAAVKSTLGQNALADAPDGLTVVLVGTGSPLPDPGRVGPMTVVVAGDRVFIVDAGAGSGRRFGELRLPW
;
A
#
# COMPACT_ATOMS: atom_id res chain seq x y z
N MET A 1 -19.47 -40.68 18.15
CA MET A 1 -19.52 -39.52 19.08
C MET A 1 -18.18 -39.11 19.69
N ARG A 2 -17.30 -40.04 20.11
CA ARG A 2 -15.99 -39.70 20.72
C ARG A 2 -15.03 -39.02 19.74
N VAL A 3 -14.91 -39.53 18.52
CA VAL A 3 -14.05 -38.96 17.47
C VAL A 3 -14.47 -37.53 17.11
N LEU A 4 -15.76 -37.28 16.93
CA LEU A 4 -16.29 -35.94 16.66
C LEU A 4 -15.95 -34.93 17.78
N LYS A 5 -16.04 -35.34 19.05
CA LYS A 5 -15.65 -34.49 20.18
C LYS A 5 -14.16 -34.15 20.17
N ILE A 6 -13.29 -35.12 19.85
CA ILE A 6 -11.84 -34.89 19.75
C ILE A 6 -11.52 -33.91 18.62
N ILE A 7 -12.17 -34.08 17.45
CA ILE A 7 -12.01 -33.17 16.32
C ILE A 7 -12.44 -31.75 16.70
N LEU A 8 -13.58 -31.60 17.37
CA LEU A 8 -14.07 -30.29 17.81
C LEU A 8 -13.12 -29.63 18.81
N ILE A 9 -12.61 -30.36 19.80
CA ILE A 9 -11.64 -29.82 20.77
C ILE A 9 -10.36 -29.40 20.06
N ALA A 10 -9.82 -30.24 19.16
CA ALA A 10 -8.62 -29.91 18.40
C ALA A 10 -8.83 -28.65 17.53
N ALA A 11 -9.97 -28.53 16.87
CA ALA A 11 -10.31 -27.35 16.08
C ALA A 11 -10.43 -26.09 16.95
N THR A 12 -11.08 -26.19 18.12
CA THR A 12 -11.19 -25.07 19.06
C THR A 12 -9.82 -24.63 19.57
N VAL A 13 -8.96 -25.57 19.94
CA VAL A 13 -7.59 -25.26 20.39
C VAL A 13 -6.79 -24.59 19.28
N LEU A 14 -6.90 -25.08 18.04
CA LEU A 14 -6.23 -24.48 16.88
C LEU A 14 -6.69 -23.03 16.65
N VAL A 15 -8.00 -22.77 16.70
CA VAL A 15 -8.56 -21.43 16.54
C VAL A 15 -8.04 -20.50 17.64
N LEU A 16 -8.04 -20.94 18.90
CA LEU A 16 -7.52 -20.16 20.02
C LEU A 16 -6.02 -19.89 19.88
N ALA A 17 -5.24 -20.86 19.42
CA ALA A 17 -3.82 -20.69 19.16
C ALA A 17 -3.56 -19.65 18.05
N VAL A 18 -4.32 -19.68 16.96
CA VAL A 18 -4.21 -18.70 15.87
C VAL A 18 -4.59 -17.30 16.35
N ILE A 19 -5.67 -17.16 17.11
CA ILE A 19 -6.08 -15.88 17.68
C ILE A 19 -5.00 -15.35 18.64
N GLY A 20 -4.50 -16.21 19.54
CA GLY A 20 -3.42 -15.87 20.47
C GLY A 20 -2.13 -15.45 19.76
N ALA A 21 -1.73 -16.17 18.71
CA ALA A 21 -0.57 -15.80 17.91
C ALA A 21 -0.77 -14.45 17.21
N ARG A 22 -1.96 -14.20 16.64
CA ARG A 22 -2.29 -12.91 16.01
C ARG A 22 -2.23 -11.75 17.01
N THR A 23 -2.79 -11.91 18.20
CA THR A 23 -2.86 -10.82 19.20
C THR A 23 -1.50 -10.56 19.83
N LEU A 24 -0.73 -11.61 20.13
CA LEU A 24 0.58 -11.48 20.78
C LEU A 24 1.70 -11.05 19.82
N PHE A 25 1.66 -11.53 18.56
CA PHE A 25 2.71 -11.28 17.56
C PHE A 25 2.25 -10.35 16.42
N GLY A 26 1.14 -9.65 16.57
CA GLY A 26 0.54 -8.84 15.51
C GLY A 26 1.49 -7.78 14.96
N VAL A 27 2.31 -7.16 15.80
CA VAL A 27 3.32 -6.16 15.39
C VAL A 27 4.40 -6.80 14.53
N GLN A 28 4.99 -7.92 14.98
CA GLN A 28 6.05 -8.62 14.25
C GLN A 28 5.57 -9.15 12.91
N ILE A 29 4.35 -9.69 12.88
CA ILE A 29 3.69 -10.14 11.64
C ILE A 29 3.48 -8.94 10.70
N GLY A 30 2.98 -7.83 11.22
CA GLY A 30 2.77 -6.60 10.46
C GLY A 30 4.07 -6.04 9.88
N GLU A 31 5.13 -5.99 10.68
CA GLU A 31 6.45 -5.56 10.22
C GLU A 31 7.01 -6.46 9.14
N PHE A 32 6.92 -7.78 9.31
CA PHE A 32 7.37 -8.73 8.31
C PHE A 32 6.63 -8.52 6.98
N ALA A 33 5.30 -8.41 7.04
CA ALA A 33 4.47 -8.16 5.87
C ALA A 33 4.80 -6.80 5.21
N PHE A 34 4.96 -5.75 6.01
CA PHE A 34 5.33 -4.41 5.52
C PHE A 34 6.71 -4.41 4.84
N LYS A 35 7.73 -4.99 5.49
CA LYS A 35 9.08 -5.13 4.93
C LYS A 35 9.07 -5.91 3.61
N ALA A 36 8.29 -6.99 3.54
CA ALA A 36 8.14 -7.76 2.31
C ALA A 36 7.48 -6.94 1.19
N ALA A 37 6.40 -6.21 1.49
CA ALA A 37 5.70 -5.36 0.53
C ALA A 37 6.60 -4.22 0.01
N VAL A 38 7.28 -3.54 0.92
CA VAL A 38 8.23 -2.46 0.61
C VAL A 38 9.39 -2.98 -0.24
N LYS A 39 9.99 -4.13 0.12
CA LYS A 39 11.07 -4.75 -0.66
C LYS A 39 10.64 -5.10 -2.09
N SER A 40 9.39 -5.50 -2.29
CA SER A 40 8.88 -5.84 -3.63
C SER A 40 8.61 -4.61 -4.52
N THR A 41 8.47 -3.42 -3.93
CA THR A 41 8.02 -2.20 -4.62
C THR A 41 9.11 -1.13 -4.71
N LEU A 42 10.06 -1.11 -3.76
CA LEU A 42 11.19 -0.18 -3.75
C LEU A 42 11.98 -0.24 -5.05
N GLY A 43 12.33 0.93 -5.58
CA GLY A 43 13.13 1.07 -6.80
C GLY A 43 12.37 0.82 -8.09
N GLN A 44 11.08 0.47 -8.04
CA GLN A 44 10.26 0.46 -9.24
C GLN A 44 9.92 1.90 -9.65
N ASN A 45 10.03 2.17 -10.94
CA ASN A 45 9.66 3.45 -11.56
C ASN A 45 8.69 3.16 -12.70
N ALA A 46 7.42 3.54 -12.54
CA ALA A 46 6.38 3.35 -13.55
C ALA A 46 6.63 4.16 -14.84
N LEU A 47 7.56 5.11 -14.80
CA LEU A 47 7.95 5.97 -15.92
C LEU A 47 9.32 5.60 -16.51
N ALA A 48 9.90 4.45 -16.13
CA ALA A 48 11.21 4.03 -16.65
C ALA A 48 11.25 3.89 -18.17
N ASP A 49 10.14 3.44 -18.77
CA ASP A 49 9.99 3.26 -20.22
C ASP A 49 9.25 4.42 -20.89
N ALA A 50 9.02 5.52 -20.17
CA ALA A 50 8.37 6.69 -20.75
C ALA A 50 9.26 7.30 -21.86
N PRO A 51 8.67 7.79 -22.98
CA PRO A 51 9.43 8.50 -23.99
C PRO A 51 10.15 9.71 -23.40
N ASP A 52 11.28 10.09 -24.01
CA ASP A 52 11.94 11.33 -23.68
C ASP A 52 10.99 12.53 -23.88
N GLY A 53 10.95 13.42 -22.90
CA GLY A 53 10.04 14.56 -22.89
C GLY A 53 9.55 14.96 -21.50
N LEU A 54 8.46 15.72 -21.49
CA LEU A 54 7.81 16.22 -20.28
C LEU A 54 6.57 15.37 -19.99
N THR A 55 6.65 14.51 -18.98
CA THR A 55 5.52 13.69 -18.54
C THR A 55 4.82 14.35 -17.37
N VAL A 56 3.50 14.54 -17.47
CA VAL A 56 2.66 15.05 -16.38
C VAL A 56 1.76 13.93 -15.89
N VAL A 57 1.81 13.64 -14.60
CA VAL A 57 0.97 12.65 -13.93
C VAL A 57 0.02 13.36 -12.98
N LEU A 58 -1.28 13.17 -13.22
CA LEU A 58 -2.33 13.62 -12.32
C LEU A 58 -2.51 12.58 -11.22
N VAL A 59 -1.75 12.71 -10.15
CA VAL A 59 -1.78 11.78 -9.01
C VAL A 59 -3.07 11.92 -8.22
N GLY A 60 -3.52 13.17 -8.04
CA GLY A 60 -4.74 13.50 -7.34
C GLY A 60 -5.46 14.68 -7.97
N THR A 61 -6.78 14.54 -8.14
CA THR A 61 -7.66 15.50 -8.82
C THR A 61 -8.87 15.89 -7.98
N GLY A 62 -8.84 15.55 -6.69
CA GLY A 62 -9.87 15.90 -5.71
C GLY A 62 -9.80 17.37 -5.30
N SER A 63 -10.86 17.82 -4.64
CA SER A 63 -10.97 19.17 -4.09
C SER A 63 -11.21 19.09 -2.57
N PRO A 64 -11.35 20.21 -1.85
CA PRO A 64 -11.76 20.18 -0.45
C PRO A 64 -13.12 19.51 -0.21
N LEU A 65 -13.99 19.44 -1.24
CA LEU A 65 -15.24 18.69 -1.14
C LEU A 65 -14.96 17.18 -1.16
N PRO A 66 -15.55 16.40 -0.23
CA PRO A 66 -15.30 14.97 -0.12
C PRO A 66 -15.82 14.22 -1.35
N ASP A 67 -14.94 13.48 -2.00
CA ASP A 67 -15.27 12.57 -3.11
C ASP A 67 -14.57 11.23 -2.84
N PRO A 68 -15.31 10.12 -2.63
CA PRO A 68 -14.74 8.79 -2.39
C PRO A 68 -13.84 8.29 -3.52
N GLY A 69 -14.03 8.78 -4.74
CA GLY A 69 -13.28 8.36 -5.93
C GLY A 69 -12.01 9.17 -6.18
N ARG A 70 -11.75 10.24 -5.41
CA ARG A 70 -10.63 11.16 -5.66
C ARG A 70 -9.82 11.42 -4.40
N VAL A 71 -8.49 11.30 -4.53
CA VAL A 71 -7.57 11.82 -3.52
C VAL A 71 -7.35 13.31 -3.72
N GLY A 72 -6.90 14.01 -2.67
CA GLY A 72 -6.59 15.43 -2.73
C GLY A 72 -5.57 15.78 -3.82
N PRO A 73 -5.47 17.06 -4.21
CA PRO A 73 -4.73 17.47 -5.40
C PRO A 73 -3.24 17.13 -5.28
N MET A 74 -2.69 16.59 -6.36
CA MET A 74 -1.26 16.43 -6.57
C MET A 74 -0.99 16.22 -8.07
N THR A 75 -0.09 17.01 -8.62
CA THR A 75 0.42 16.84 -9.98
C THR A 75 1.92 16.59 -9.92
N VAL A 76 2.39 15.55 -10.60
CA VAL A 76 3.81 15.25 -10.72
C VAL A 76 4.25 15.56 -12.14
N VAL A 77 5.35 16.30 -12.26
CA VAL A 77 5.98 16.62 -13.54
C VAL A 77 7.34 15.97 -13.58
N VAL A 78 7.57 15.12 -14.59
CA VAL A 78 8.84 14.43 -14.83
C VAL A 78 9.45 14.97 -16.12
N ALA A 79 10.67 15.50 -16.02
CA ALA A 79 11.44 16.09 -17.11
C ALA A 79 12.83 15.46 -17.12
N GLY A 80 13.01 14.38 -17.91
CA GLY A 80 14.17 13.50 -17.81
C GLY A 80 14.32 12.95 -16.38
N ASP A 81 15.49 13.14 -15.78
CA ASP A 81 15.78 12.68 -14.41
C ASP A 81 15.25 13.61 -13.30
N ARG A 82 14.51 14.67 -13.65
CA ARG A 82 13.99 15.63 -12.69
C ARG A 82 12.52 15.38 -12.41
N VAL A 83 12.18 15.27 -11.13
CA VAL A 83 10.81 15.10 -10.65
C VAL A 83 10.39 16.35 -9.87
N PHE A 84 9.26 16.93 -10.23
CA PHE A 84 8.64 18.05 -9.52
C PHE A 84 7.27 17.62 -9.02
N ILE A 85 7.03 17.79 -7.72
CA ILE A 85 5.74 17.51 -7.09
C ILE A 85 5.07 18.84 -6.79
N VAL A 86 3.88 19.03 -7.36
CA VAL A 86 3.04 20.21 -7.14
C VAL A 86 1.82 19.77 -6.33
N ASP A 87 1.60 20.44 -5.20
CA ASP A 87 0.63 20.10 -4.15
C ASP A 87 0.89 18.77 -3.43
N ALA A 88 0.21 18.60 -2.28
CA ALA A 88 0.26 17.40 -1.45
C ALA A 88 -1.05 17.20 -0.68
N GLY A 89 -2.17 17.14 -1.40
CA GLY A 89 -3.50 16.97 -0.81
C GLY A 89 -3.69 15.64 -0.07
N ALA A 90 -4.75 15.54 0.74
CA ALA A 90 -5.01 14.35 1.55
C ALA A 90 -5.05 13.05 0.70
N GLY A 91 -4.28 12.04 1.13
CA GLY A 91 -4.18 10.74 0.44
C GLY A 91 -3.33 10.72 -0.83
N SER A 92 -2.91 11.88 -1.36
CA SER A 92 -2.12 11.95 -2.61
C SER A 92 -0.75 11.27 -2.48
N GLY A 93 -0.04 11.44 -1.35
CA GLY A 93 1.26 10.78 -1.12
C GLY A 93 1.16 9.25 -1.06
N ARG A 94 0.05 8.71 -0.54
CA ARG A 94 -0.23 7.27 -0.63
C ARG A 94 -0.43 6.86 -2.10
N ARG A 95 -1.21 7.65 -2.85
CA ARG A 95 -1.48 7.38 -4.27
C ARG A 95 -0.22 7.46 -5.13
N PHE A 96 0.68 8.41 -4.84
CA PHE A 96 2.00 8.53 -5.46
C PHE A 96 2.80 7.22 -5.35
N GLY A 97 2.88 6.65 -4.15
CA GLY A 97 3.54 5.37 -3.91
C GLY A 97 2.83 4.18 -4.59
N GLU A 98 1.49 4.16 -4.59
CA GLU A 98 0.70 3.14 -5.30
C GLU A 98 0.93 3.17 -6.82
N LEU A 99 1.13 4.36 -7.39
CA LEU A 99 1.47 4.57 -8.81
C LEU A 99 2.95 4.28 -9.10
N ARG A 100 3.78 4.04 -8.09
CA ARG A 100 5.22 3.75 -8.22
C ARG A 100 5.96 4.82 -9.03
N LEU A 101 5.63 6.08 -8.74
CA LEU A 101 6.30 7.22 -9.36
C LEU A 101 7.74 7.37 -8.83
N PRO A 102 8.66 7.91 -9.65
CA PRO A 102 10.06 8.07 -9.26
C PRO A 102 10.19 9.09 -8.13
N TRP A 103 11.05 8.77 -7.15
CA TRP A 103 11.50 9.68 -6.11
C TRP A 103 12.73 10.47 -6.57
#